data_AF-A0A3F2RMN2-F1
#
_entry.id   AF-A0A3F2RMN2-F1
#
_cell.length_a   1.000
_cell.length_b   1.000
_cell.length_c   1.000
_cell.angle_alpha   90.00
_cell.angle_beta   90.00
_cell.angle_gamma   90.00
#
_symmetry.space_group_name_H-M   'P 1'
#
loop_
_entity.id
_entity.type
_entity.pdbx_description
1 polymer ?
#
loop_
_entity_poly.entity_id
_entity_poly.type
_entity_poly.pdbx_seq_one_letter_code
_entity_poly.pdbx_strand_id
1 'polypeptide(L)'
;MGYSRFSVILLTFLMTQVSLHFGSAGADVVVYDWRLTPVWAAFDGVFVDTLGVNDKPGNEAVIDIEFGQKIEVRITNELSEATCLHWHGMKQLGTQEMDVTPAVLPTTLSDRSIVEFNISQEGGVISLDGGDYHSIVIPDEPPLLTIANGLSTSQLPATANARAIEYGKHIEVVIVNDMNEQHPFHLHSHIPWVIGSGQASIEDIQTNNLPPSKLEGPMLRDVYTVPPCNTDETNSCLNVGYLILRFTADNPGAWTMHCHIDWHMNIGMAMVFVEGEDVLQQEGPGVFSTSLLSVCKGKE
;
A
#
# COMPACT_ATOMS: atom_id res chain seq x y z
N MET A 1 73.50 -59.38 31.78
CA MET A 1 72.34 -58.88 32.55
C MET A 1 72.29 -57.37 32.37
N GLY A 2 71.21 -56.84 31.80
CA GLY A 2 71.02 -55.40 31.58
C GLY A 2 70.47 -55.08 30.19
N TYR A 3 69.16 -55.20 30.02
CA TYR A 3 68.43 -54.71 28.84
C TYR A 3 68.23 -53.19 28.97
N SER A 4 68.33 -52.43 27.87
CA SER A 4 67.46 -51.26 27.68
C SER A 4 67.27 -50.96 26.20
N ARG A 5 66.04 -50.59 25.89
CA ARG A 5 65.39 -50.60 24.59
C ARG A 5 65.47 -49.22 23.92
N PHE A 6 65.59 -49.23 22.59
CA PHE A 6 65.34 -48.05 21.75
C PHE A 6 63.89 -47.59 21.92
N SER A 7 63.69 -46.31 22.22
CA SER A 7 62.38 -45.69 22.30
C SER A 7 62.22 -44.72 21.12
N VAL A 8 61.35 -45.07 20.18
CA VAL A 8 60.90 -44.20 19.10
C VAL A 8 59.65 -43.50 19.62
N ILE A 9 59.71 -42.18 19.78
CA ILE A 9 58.57 -41.36 20.16
C ILE A 9 57.69 -41.20 18.91
N LEU A 10 56.57 -41.92 18.88
CA LEU A 10 55.52 -41.75 17.87
C LEU A 10 54.59 -40.63 18.35
N LEU A 11 54.69 -39.45 17.74
CA LEU A 11 53.79 -38.31 17.98
C LEU A 11 52.38 -38.69 17.50
N THR A 12 51.44 -38.88 18.42
CA THR A 12 50.01 -39.03 18.11
C THR A 12 49.34 -37.66 18.22
N PHE A 13 48.90 -37.12 17.10
CA PHE A 13 48.08 -35.90 17.05
C PHE A 13 46.65 -36.27 17.48
N LEU A 14 46.24 -35.84 18.67
CA LEU A 14 44.86 -35.96 19.13
C LEU A 14 44.06 -34.79 18.52
N MET A 15 43.31 -35.05 17.44
CA MET A 15 42.31 -34.10 16.94
C MET A 15 41.15 -34.04 17.92
N THR A 16 41.12 -33.02 18.79
CA THR A 16 39.90 -32.62 19.50
C THR A 16 38.91 -32.06 18.47
N GLN A 17 37.87 -32.83 18.16
CA GLN A 17 36.68 -32.30 17.47
C GLN A 17 36.02 -31.26 18.38
N VAL A 18 36.14 -29.98 18.01
CA VAL A 18 35.26 -28.94 18.54
C VAL A 18 33.93 -29.10 17.81
N SER A 19 32.96 -29.73 18.46
CA SER A 19 31.58 -29.76 17.98
C SER A 19 30.96 -28.36 18.15
N LEU A 20 31.06 -27.54 17.11
CA LEU A 20 30.26 -26.32 16.97
C LEU A 20 28.78 -26.72 16.95
N HIS A 21 28.11 -26.56 18.09
CA HIS A 21 26.66 -26.61 18.15
C HIS A 21 26.14 -25.32 17.52
N PHE A 22 25.76 -25.38 16.24
CA PHE A 22 24.87 -24.39 15.66
C PHE A 22 23.49 -24.61 16.28
N GLY A 23 23.22 -23.93 17.39
CA GLY A 23 21.86 -23.69 17.82
C GLY A 23 21.17 -22.90 16.71
N SER A 24 20.08 -23.44 16.16
CA SER A 24 19.12 -22.67 15.39
C SER A 24 18.64 -21.52 16.28
N ALA A 25 19.10 -20.30 16.03
CA ALA A 25 18.51 -19.10 16.62
C ALA A 25 17.11 -18.92 16.00
N GLY A 26 16.12 -19.61 16.57
CA GLY A 26 14.73 -19.19 16.41
C GLY A 26 14.63 -17.81 17.05
N ALA A 27 14.10 -16.82 16.33
CA ALA A 27 13.82 -15.53 16.92
C ALA A 27 12.89 -15.74 18.12
N ASP A 28 13.38 -15.52 19.33
CA ASP A 28 12.56 -15.58 20.53
C ASP A 28 11.41 -14.57 20.39
N VAL A 29 10.19 -15.04 20.68
CA VAL A 29 9.00 -14.18 20.73
C VAL A 29 8.89 -13.63 22.14
N VAL A 30 8.97 -12.31 22.29
CA VAL A 30 8.76 -11.62 23.56
C VAL A 30 7.29 -11.22 23.66
N VAL A 31 6.61 -11.72 24.70
CA VAL A 31 5.16 -11.55 24.87
C VAL A 31 4.87 -10.56 26.01
N TYR A 32 3.95 -9.64 25.77
CA TYR A 32 3.42 -8.69 26.76
C TYR A 32 1.89 -8.81 26.83
N ASP A 33 1.32 -8.84 28.03
CA ASP A 33 -0.13 -8.77 28.25
C ASP A 33 -0.51 -7.40 28.81
N TRP A 34 -1.31 -6.66 28.04
CA TRP A 34 -1.69 -5.27 28.32
C TRP A 34 -3.21 -5.15 28.51
N ARG A 35 -3.62 -4.58 29.64
CA ARG A 35 -4.99 -4.12 29.90
C ARG A 35 -5.08 -2.62 29.64
N LEU A 36 -5.88 -2.18 28.67
CA LEU A 36 -6.16 -0.77 28.46
C LEU A 36 -7.18 -0.31 29.49
N THR A 37 -6.81 0.62 30.35
CA THR A 37 -7.56 0.98 31.57
C THR A 37 -7.67 2.51 31.69
N PRO A 38 -8.78 3.06 32.21
CA PRO A 38 -8.82 4.46 32.56
C PRO A 38 -7.95 4.68 33.79
N VAL A 39 -7.13 5.74 33.79
CA VAL A 39 -6.24 6.07 34.90
C VAL A 39 -6.35 7.55 35.25
N TRP A 40 -6.29 7.83 36.54
CA TRP A 40 -6.16 9.18 37.08
C TRP A 40 -4.68 9.44 37.38
N ALA A 41 -4.02 10.25 36.56
CA ALA A 41 -2.57 10.39 36.60
C ALA A 41 -2.11 11.85 36.46
N ALA A 42 -0.96 12.16 37.06
CA ALA A 42 -0.34 13.48 36.97
C ALA A 42 0.69 13.54 35.85
N PHE A 43 0.56 14.52 34.96
CA PHE A 43 1.56 14.89 33.96
C PHE A 43 2.00 16.32 34.23
N ASP A 44 3.31 16.53 34.39
CA ASP A 44 3.89 17.82 34.77
C ASP A 44 3.22 18.48 36.00
N GLY A 45 2.77 17.65 36.95
CA GLY A 45 2.11 18.07 38.18
C GLY A 45 0.60 18.35 38.06
N VAL A 46 0.00 18.16 36.88
CA VAL A 46 -1.45 18.34 36.64
C VAL A 46 -2.11 16.98 36.50
N PHE A 47 -3.14 16.71 37.32
CA PHE A 47 -3.91 15.48 37.26
C PHE A 47 -5.01 15.53 36.20
N VAL A 48 -5.10 14.47 35.39
CA VAL A 48 -6.10 14.30 34.33
C VAL A 48 -6.60 12.86 34.28
N ASP A 49 -7.86 12.69 33.88
CA ASP A 49 -8.39 11.40 33.48
C ASP A 49 -7.80 11.08 32.11
N THR A 50 -7.08 9.97 32.01
CA THR A 50 -6.44 9.55 30.77
C THR A 50 -6.54 8.03 30.60
N LEU A 51 -6.07 7.55 29.46
CA LEU A 51 -5.92 6.13 29.17
C LEU A 51 -4.53 5.66 29.62
N GLY A 52 -4.50 4.45 30.17
CA GLY A 52 -3.30 3.81 30.66
C GLY A 52 -3.23 2.33 30.28
N VAL A 53 -2.12 1.70 30.63
CA VAL A 53 -1.87 0.27 30.43
C VAL A 53 -1.59 -0.34 31.79
N ASN A 54 -2.30 -1.42 32.13
CA ASN A 54 -2.15 -2.14 33.40
C ASN A 54 -2.30 -1.22 34.62
N ASP A 55 -3.37 -0.40 34.63
CA ASP A 55 -3.73 0.54 35.69
C ASP A 55 -2.68 1.66 35.93
N LYS A 56 -1.80 1.89 34.95
CA LYS A 56 -0.69 2.86 35.01
C LYS A 56 -0.62 3.76 33.78
N PRO A 57 0.00 4.94 33.89
CA PRO A 57 0.29 5.80 32.73
C PRO A 57 1.06 5.06 31.63
N GLY A 58 0.75 5.36 30.37
CA GLY A 58 1.33 4.66 29.21
C GLY A 58 2.85 4.72 29.11
N ASN A 59 3.51 5.75 29.66
CA ASN A 59 4.97 5.85 29.71
C ASN A 59 5.64 4.80 30.61
N GLU A 60 4.88 4.11 31.47
CA GLU A 60 5.39 2.99 32.27
C GLU A 60 5.24 1.64 31.55
N ALA A 61 4.50 1.57 30.44
CA ALA A 61 4.32 0.37 29.62
C ALA A 61 5.47 0.23 28.61
N VAL A 62 6.68 0.07 29.13
CA VAL A 62 7.89 -0.04 28.31
C VAL A 62 7.97 -1.42 27.66
N ILE A 63 8.15 -1.44 26.35
CA ILE A 63 8.54 -2.64 25.59
C ILE A 63 10.06 -2.59 25.46
N ASP A 64 10.74 -3.56 26.06
CA ASP A 64 12.19 -3.73 25.96
C ASP A 64 12.49 -5.02 25.21
N ILE A 65 13.19 -4.90 24.08
CA ILE A 65 13.47 -5.99 23.14
C ILE A 65 14.84 -5.77 22.48
N GLU A 66 15.41 -6.87 21.99
CA GLU A 66 16.63 -6.86 21.19
C GLU A 66 16.32 -6.87 19.69
N PHE A 67 17.27 -6.34 18.91
CA PHE A 67 17.15 -6.33 17.45
C PHE A 67 17.01 -7.75 16.89
N GLY A 68 15.95 -7.98 16.10
CA GLY A 68 15.66 -9.28 15.48
C GLY A 68 14.68 -10.16 16.27
N GLN A 69 14.29 -9.76 17.49
CA GLN A 69 13.22 -10.46 18.22
C GLN A 69 11.84 -10.17 17.60
N LYS A 70 10.94 -11.14 17.72
CA LYS A 70 9.53 -10.94 17.43
C LYS A 70 8.83 -10.48 18.70
N ILE A 71 7.89 -9.56 18.56
CA ILE A 71 7.06 -9.11 19.68
C ILE A 71 5.63 -9.58 19.49
N GLU A 72 4.98 -9.96 20.58
CA GLU A 72 3.54 -10.20 20.64
C GLU A 72 2.97 -9.41 21.82
N VAL A 73 2.05 -8.48 21.55
CA VAL A 73 1.36 -7.74 22.60
C VAL A 73 -0.11 -8.10 22.59
N ARG A 74 -0.56 -8.77 23.65
CA ARG A 74 -1.94 -9.21 23.83
C ARG A 74 -2.71 -8.13 24.57
N ILE A 75 -3.77 -7.64 23.95
CA ILE A 75 -4.50 -6.48 24.45
C ILE A 75 -5.87 -6.91 24.97
N THR A 76 -6.20 -6.49 26.19
CA THR A 76 -7.55 -6.53 26.77
C THR A 76 -8.05 -5.09 26.91
N ASN A 77 -9.15 -4.74 26.25
CA ASN A 77 -9.73 -3.40 26.38
C ASN A 77 -10.73 -3.37 27.56
N GLU A 78 -10.43 -2.60 28.59
CA GLU A 78 -11.32 -2.36 29.75
C GLU A 78 -11.85 -0.91 29.79
N LEU A 79 -11.71 -0.18 28.69
CA LEU A 79 -12.27 1.16 28.52
C LEU A 79 -13.77 1.10 28.17
N SER A 80 -14.48 2.22 28.37
CA SER A 80 -15.88 2.34 27.99
C SER A 80 -16.11 2.43 26.48
N GLU A 81 -15.06 2.77 25.71
CA GLU A 81 -15.10 2.99 24.27
C GLU A 81 -14.25 1.96 23.52
N ALA A 82 -14.57 1.72 22.25
CA ALA A 82 -13.69 0.96 21.35
C ALA A 82 -12.36 1.70 21.16
N THR A 83 -11.24 0.97 21.15
CA THR A 83 -9.90 1.56 21.06
C THR A 83 -8.98 0.64 20.26
N CYS A 84 -8.00 1.24 19.58
CA CYS A 84 -6.94 0.55 18.86
C CYS A 84 -5.57 1.14 19.26
N LEU A 85 -4.51 0.35 19.05
CA LEU A 85 -3.13 0.76 19.31
C LEU A 85 -2.39 0.93 17.98
N HIS A 86 -1.52 1.93 17.91
CA HIS A 86 -0.64 2.18 16.77
C HIS A 86 0.82 2.18 17.25
N TRP A 87 1.72 1.63 16.43
CA TRP A 87 3.13 1.47 16.79
C TRP A 87 3.99 2.52 16.09
N HIS A 88 4.04 3.74 16.65
CA HIS A 88 4.82 4.83 16.08
C HIS A 88 6.29 4.43 15.85
N GLY A 89 6.72 4.51 14.58
CA GLY A 89 8.10 4.24 14.17
C GLY A 89 8.41 2.79 13.81
N MET A 90 7.46 1.86 13.97
CA MET A 90 7.60 0.50 13.47
C MET A 90 7.17 0.42 12.00
N LYS A 91 8.01 -0.15 11.13
CA LYS A 91 7.71 -0.25 9.68
C LYS A 91 6.60 -1.25 9.32
N GLN A 92 6.21 -2.12 10.26
CA GLN A 92 5.19 -3.17 10.10
C GLN A 92 5.37 -4.00 8.81
N LEU A 93 6.62 -4.40 8.49
CA LEU A 93 6.92 -5.17 7.27
C LEU A 93 6.29 -6.56 7.36
N GLY A 94 5.23 -6.79 6.59
CA GLY A 94 4.49 -8.06 6.55
C GLY A 94 3.45 -8.23 7.67
N THR A 95 3.20 -7.17 8.46
CA THR A 95 2.20 -7.14 9.54
C THR A 95 1.44 -5.80 9.58
N GLN A 96 1.19 -5.24 8.40
CA GLN A 96 0.65 -3.90 8.20
C GLN A 96 -0.76 -3.71 8.79
N GLU A 97 -1.52 -4.79 8.91
CA GLU A 97 -2.83 -4.84 9.55
C GLU A 97 -2.79 -4.48 11.05
N MET A 98 -1.60 -4.45 11.67
CA MET A 98 -1.43 -4.14 13.09
C MET A 98 -1.22 -2.63 13.37
N ASP A 99 -1.39 -1.75 12.36
CA ASP A 99 -0.96 -0.34 12.45
C ASP A 99 -2.10 0.69 12.59
N VAL A 100 -3.38 0.32 12.39
CA VAL A 100 -4.53 1.28 12.40
C VAL A 100 -5.84 0.63 12.88
N THR A 101 -6.79 1.45 13.37
CA THR A 101 -8.18 1.07 13.65
C THR A 101 -8.84 0.36 12.46
N PRO A 102 -9.53 -0.78 12.66
CA PRO A 102 -10.20 -1.47 11.58
C PRO A 102 -11.30 -0.60 10.96
N ALA A 103 -11.14 -0.22 9.69
CA ALA A 103 -12.23 0.35 8.91
C ALA A 103 -13.22 -0.76 8.51
N VAL A 104 -14.51 -0.45 8.48
CA VAL A 104 -15.53 -1.30 7.87
C VAL A 104 -15.98 -0.60 6.59
N LEU A 105 -15.65 -1.18 5.45
CA LEU A 105 -15.99 -0.63 4.15
C LEU A 105 -17.40 -1.04 3.71
N PRO A 106 -18.11 -0.19 2.94
CA PRO A 106 -19.40 -0.55 2.35
C PRO A 106 -19.31 -1.83 1.52
N THR A 107 -20.32 -2.69 1.64
CA THR A 107 -20.40 -3.95 0.87
C THR A 107 -20.84 -3.72 -0.57
N THR A 108 -21.60 -2.65 -0.81
CA THR A 108 -22.07 -2.26 -2.15
C THR A 108 -21.11 -1.27 -2.80
N LEU A 109 -20.66 -1.59 -4.01
CA LEU A 109 -19.88 -0.69 -4.85
C LEU A 109 -20.77 0.39 -5.46
N SER A 110 -20.25 1.62 -5.52
CA SER A 110 -20.88 2.68 -6.33
C SER A 110 -20.38 2.64 -7.76
N ASP A 111 -19.07 2.41 -7.93
CA ASP A 111 -18.39 2.33 -9.21
C ASP A 111 -17.19 1.37 -9.10
N ARG A 112 -16.81 0.75 -10.22
CA ARG A 112 -15.66 -0.15 -10.33
C ARG A 112 -14.90 0.13 -11.61
N SER A 113 -13.60 0.40 -11.49
CA SER A 113 -12.67 0.56 -12.60
C SER A 113 -11.74 -0.64 -12.72
N ILE A 114 -11.44 -1.08 -13.93
CA ILE A 114 -10.35 -2.01 -14.23
C ILE A 114 -9.26 -1.21 -14.95
N VAL A 115 -8.05 -1.24 -14.41
CA VAL A 115 -6.89 -0.53 -14.94
C VAL A 115 -5.83 -1.56 -15.28
N GLU A 116 -5.67 -1.86 -16.57
CA GLU A 116 -4.64 -2.77 -17.06
C GLU A 116 -3.43 -1.94 -17.49
N PHE A 117 -2.22 -2.38 -17.15
CA PHE A 117 -0.99 -1.71 -17.60
C PHE A 117 -0.01 -2.70 -18.22
N ASN A 118 0.83 -2.18 -19.11
CA ASN A 118 1.90 -2.93 -19.75
C ASN A 118 3.07 -1.98 -20.08
N ILE A 119 4.24 -2.56 -20.41
CA ILE A 119 5.38 -1.85 -21.00
C ILE A 119 5.59 -2.41 -22.41
N SER A 120 5.27 -1.60 -23.41
CA SER A 120 5.46 -1.93 -24.83
C SER A 120 6.74 -1.26 -25.38
N GLN A 121 7.03 -1.47 -26.66
CA GLN A 121 8.11 -0.74 -27.34
C GLN A 121 7.88 0.78 -27.41
N GLU A 122 6.62 1.22 -27.28
CA GLU A 122 6.22 2.63 -27.33
C GLU A 122 6.29 3.30 -25.94
N GLY A 123 6.51 2.52 -24.88
CA GLY A 123 6.59 2.98 -23.51
C GLY A 123 5.61 2.27 -22.58
N GLY A 124 5.31 2.91 -21.45
CA GLY A 124 4.28 2.48 -20.52
C GLY A 124 2.91 2.81 -21.09
N VAL A 125 2.01 1.84 -21.04
CA VAL A 125 0.65 1.96 -21.56
C VAL A 125 -0.35 1.54 -20.50
N ILE A 126 -1.52 2.19 -20.51
CA ILE A 126 -2.66 1.86 -19.65
C ILE A 126 -3.89 1.67 -20.52
N SER A 127 -4.69 0.65 -20.20
CA SER A 127 -6.06 0.46 -20.68
C SER A 127 -7.02 0.64 -19.51
N LEU A 128 -8.14 1.31 -19.78
CA LEU A 128 -9.19 1.60 -18.81
C LEU A 128 -10.45 0.85 -19.22
N ASP A 129 -10.98 0.04 -18.32
CA ASP A 129 -12.26 -0.66 -18.45
C ASP A 129 -12.39 -1.49 -19.75
N GLY A 130 -11.30 -2.11 -20.18
CA GLY A 130 -11.23 -2.93 -21.41
C GLY A 130 -11.14 -2.12 -22.71
N GLY A 131 -10.85 -0.81 -22.62
CA GLY A 131 -10.58 0.05 -23.76
C GLY A 131 -9.21 -0.19 -24.41
N ASP A 132 -8.88 0.65 -25.39
CA ASP A 132 -7.57 0.60 -26.05
C ASP A 132 -6.44 0.99 -25.08
N TYR A 133 -5.25 0.44 -25.33
CA TYR A 133 -4.04 0.81 -24.60
C TYR A 133 -3.49 2.13 -25.11
N HIS A 134 -3.20 3.04 -24.18
CA HIS A 134 -2.64 4.35 -24.48
C HIS A 134 -1.51 4.69 -23.53
N SER A 135 -0.43 5.26 -24.07
CA SER A 135 0.57 5.95 -23.28
C SER A 135 0.07 7.37 -22.96
N ILE A 136 0.26 7.84 -21.73
CA ILE A 136 -0.23 9.17 -21.38
C ILE A 136 0.50 10.25 -22.20
N VAL A 137 -0.27 11.15 -22.78
CA VAL A 137 0.22 12.39 -23.38
C VAL A 137 -0.44 13.52 -22.60
N ILE A 138 0.39 14.31 -21.92
CA ILE A 138 -0.08 15.47 -21.16
C ILE A 138 -0.71 16.45 -22.16
N PRO A 139 -2.01 16.76 -22.03
CA PRO A 139 -2.65 17.73 -22.92
C PRO A 139 -2.06 19.13 -22.76
N ASP A 140 -2.14 19.95 -23.80
CA ASP A 140 -1.64 21.34 -23.77
C ASP A 140 -2.30 22.17 -22.66
N GLU A 141 -3.59 21.91 -22.40
CA GLU A 141 -4.34 22.52 -21.31
C GLU A 141 -4.57 21.51 -20.16
N PRO A 142 -4.26 21.85 -18.90
CA PRO A 142 -4.39 20.92 -17.78
C PRO A 142 -5.82 20.38 -17.65
N PRO A 143 -6.00 19.04 -17.49
CA PRO A 143 -7.33 18.44 -17.37
C PRO A 143 -8.23 19.12 -16.32
N LEU A 144 -7.69 19.43 -15.14
CA LEU A 144 -8.44 20.12 -14.08
C LEU A 144 -9.06 21.45 -14.56
N LEU A 145 -8.27 22.28 -15.25
CA LEU A 145 -8.73 23.58 -15.74
C LEU A 145 -9.69 23.41 -16.91
N THR A 146 -9.41 22.49 -17.83
CA THR A 146 -10.26 22.17 -18.97
C THR A 146 -11.64 21.72 -18.54
N ILE A 147 -11.71 20.82 -17.55
CA ILE A 147 -12.98 20.33 -16.99
C ILE A 147 -13.73 21.45 -16.25
N ALA A 148 -13.04 22.21 -15.40
CA ALA A 148 -13.67 23.35 -14.71
C ALA A 148 -14.21 24.42 -15.67
N ASN A 149 -13.66 24.53 -16.89
CA ASN A 149 -14.16 25.41 -17.94
C ASN A 149 -15.36 24.84 -18.72
N GLY A 150 -15.88 23.67 -18.35
CA GLY A 150 -17.12 23.11 -18.92
C GLY A 150 -16.92 21.99 -19.94
N LEU A 151 -15.68 21.55 -20.20
CA LEU A 151 -15.49 20.32 -20.99
C LEU A 151 -15.78 19.10 -20.11
N SER A 152 -16.27 18.03 -20.74
CA SER A 152 -16.41 16.73 -20.08
C SER A 152 -15.15 15.89 -20.23
N THR A 153 -14.96 14.94 -19.32
CA THR A 153 -13.83 14.00 -19.35
C THR A 153 -13.80 13.20 -20.65
N SER A 154 -14.97 12.84 -21.17
CA SER A 154 -15.12 12.14 -22.46
C SER A 154 -14.70 12.97 -23.68
N GLN A 155 -14.52 14.29 -23.54
CA GLN A 155 -14.05 15.18 -24.60
C GLN A 155 -12.53 15.38 -24.56
N LEU A 156 -11.84 14.90 -23.51
CA LEU A 156 -10.39 14.89 -23.48
C LEU A 156 -9.84 13.90 -24.53
N PRO A 157 -8.64 14.12 -25.06
CA PRO A 157 -7.98 13.14 -25.91
C PRO A 157 -7.88 11.79 -25.19
N ALA A 158 -8.07 10.68 -25.91
CA ALA A 158 -7.95 9.34 -25.31
C ALA A 158 -6.57 9.12 -24.66
N THR A 159 -5.53 9.73 -25.22
CA THR A 159 -4.16 9.73 -24.69
C THR A 159 -4.00 10.49 -23.36
N ALA A 160 -5.01 11.26 -22.91
CA ALA A 160 -4.99 11.82 -21.56
C ALA A 160 -5.18 10.74 -20.47
N ASN A 161 -5.60 9.52 -20.86
CA ASN A 161 -5.89 8.41 -19.96
C ASN A 161 -6.80 8.84 -18.80
N ALA A 162 -7.85 9.58 -19.12
CA ALA A 162 -8.73 10.18 -18.13
C ALA A 162 -9.98 9.33 -17.91
N ARG A 163 -10.32 9.04 -16.66
CA ARG A 163 -11.56 8.36 -16.26
C ARG A 163 -12.34 9.23 -15.28
N ALA A 164 -13.60 9.52 -15.58
CA ALA A 164 -14.47 10.22 -14.66
C ALA A 164 -14.92 9.31 -13.50
N ILE A 165 -14.99 9.87 -12.29
CA ILE A 165 -15.61 9.26 -11.11
C ILE A 165 -16.51 10.30 -10.43
N GLU A 166 -17.65 9.85 -9.93
CA GLU A 166 -18.62 10.72 -9.27
C GLU A 166 -18.20 11.08 -7.84
N TYR A 167 -18.39 12.34 -7.45
CA TYR A 167 -18.13 12.81 -6.09
C TYR A 167 -19.09 12.14 -5.07
N GLY A 168 -18.55 11.85 -3.88
CA GLY A 168 -19.23 11.18 -2.78
C GLY A 168 -19.44 9.68 -2.95
N LYS A 169 -18.92 9.07 -4.02
CA LYS A 169 -19.06 7.63 -4.29
C LYS A 169 -17.91 6.80 -3.72
N HIS A 170 -18.19 5.54 -3.43
CA HIS A 170 -17.16 4.55 -3.08
C HIS A 170 -16.69 3.85 -4.35
N ILE A 171 -15.44 4.10 -4.71
CA ILE A 171 -14.80 3.64 -5.93
C ILE A 171 -13.96 2.42 -5.61
N GLU A 172 -14.11 1.36 -6.41
CA GLU A 172 -13.18 0.22 -6.45
C GLU A 172 -12.31 0.29 -7.71
N VAL A 173 -11.01 0.11 -7.55
CA VAL A 173 -10.07 0.08 -8.67
C VAL A 173 -9.33 -1.24 -8.63
N VAL A 174 -9.45 -2.03 -9.70
CA VAL A 174 -8.68 -3.26 -9.90
C VAL A 174 -7.54 -2.96 -10.85
N ILE A 175 -6.32 -2.93 -10.32
CA ILE A 175 -5.11 -2.73 -11.12
C ILE A 175 -4.58 -4.09 -11.54
N VAL A 176 -4.31 -4.27 -12.83
CA VAL A 176 -3.92 -5.54 -13.45
C VAL A 176 -2.52 -5.43 -14.05
N ASN A 177 -1.68 -6.39 -13.71
CA ASN A 177 -0.28 -6.49 -14.12
C ASN A 177 -0.04 -7.77 -14.93
N ASP A 178 0.18 -7.61 -16.23
CA ASP A 178 0.55 -8.70 -17.14
C ASP A 178 2.09 -8.83 -17.32
N MET A 179 2.86 -8.31 -16.38
CA MET A 179 4.32 -8.39 -16.40
C MET A 179 4.82 -9.35 -15.31
N ASN A 180 5.90 -10.07 -15.61
CA ASN A 180 6.64 -10.88 -14.63
C ASN A 180 7.55 -10.03 -13.73
N GLU A 181 7.11 -8.81 -13.40
CA GLU A 181 7.78 -7.90 -12.47
C GLU A 181 6.74 -7.15 -11.67
N GLN A 182 7.04 -6.88 -10.39
CA GLN A 182 6.13 -6.11 -9.53
C GLN A 182 6.17 -4.62 -9.91
N HIS A 183 5.04 -3.94 -9.80
CA HIS A 183 4.95 -2.51 -10.11
C HIS A 183 4.31 -1.75 -8.94
N PRO A 184 5.02 -0.82 -8.28
CA PRO A 184 4.41 0.06 -7.30
C PRO A 184 3.57 1.12 -8.02
N PHE A 185 2.32 1.29 -7.63
CA PHE A 185 1.45 2.37 -8.09
C PHE A 185 1.14 3.35 -6.97
N HIS A 186 0.97 4.61 -7.34
CA HIS A 186 0.59 5.69 -6.44
C HIS A 186 -0.61 6.43 -7.02
N LEU A 187 -1.58 6.72 -6.17
CA LEU A 187 -2.75 7.55 -6.49
C LEU A 187 -2.63 8.86 -5.72
N HIS A 188 -2.69 9.97 -6.45
CA HIS A 188 -2.64 11.30 -5.84
C HIS A 188 -3.93 11.60 -5.06
N SER A 189 -3.82 12.47 -4.05
CA SER A 189 -4.90 12.93 -3.16
C SER A 189 -5.54 11.88 -2.26
N HIS A 190 -5.50 10.60 -2.61
CA HIS A 190 -6.19 9.54 -1.91
C HIS A 190 -5.21 8.56 -1.25
N ILE A 191 -5.63 8.01 -0.12
CA ILE A 191 -4.98 6.87 0.54
C ILE A 191 -6.01 5.72 0.53
N PRO A 192 -6.13 4.94 -0.56
CA PRO A 192 -7.07 3.83 -0.61
C PRO A 192 -6.75 2.68 0.34
N TRP A 193 -7.81 1.95 0.66
CA TRP A 193 -7.75 0.65 1.31
C TRP A 193 -7.37 -0.43 0.30
N VAL A 194 -6.40 -1.27 0.65
CA VAL A 194 -6.09 -2.50 -0.08
C VAL A 194 -6.99 -3.62 0.42
N ILE A 195 -7.89 -4.08 -0.44
CA ILE A 195 -8.95 -5.03 -0.07
C ILE A 195 -8.77 -6.40 -0.73
N GLY A 196 -7.82 -6.55 -1.65
CA GLY A 196 -7.52 -7.83 -2.30
C GLY A 196 -6.26 -7.74 -3.15
N SER A 197 -5.54 -8.84 -3.29
CA SER A 197 -4.38 -8.96 -4.19
C SER A 197 -4.09 -10.43 -4.47
N GLY A 198 -3.50 -10.72 -5.63
CA GLY A 198 -3.06 -12.06 -5.97
C GLY A 198 -2.80 -12.21 -7.46
N GLN A 199 -2.96 -13.42 -7.97
CA GLN A 199 -2.97 -13.73 -9.40
C GLN A 199 -4.31 -14.38 -9.76
N ALA A 200 -4.86 -14.03 -10.93
CA ALA A 200 -6.10 -14.58 -11.44
C ALA A 200 -6.15 -14.46 -12.96
N SER A 201 -6.96 -15.27 -13.64
CA SER A 201 -7.15 -15.12 -15.08
C SER A 201 -7.75 -13.74 -15.38
N ILE A 202 -7.46 -13.19 -16.57
CA ILE A 202 -8.05 -11.90 -16.96
C ILE A 202 -9.59 -11.97 -17.03
N GLU A 203 -10.12 -13.13 -17.42
CA GLU A 203 -11.56 -13.40 -17.45
C GLU A 203 -12.18 -13.34 -16.04
N ASP A 204 -11.51 -13.92 -15.02
CA ASP A 204 -11.98 -13.84 -13.63
C ASP A 204 -11.98 -12.40 -13.11
N ILE A 205 -10.98 -11.59 -13.47
CA ILE A 205 -10.91 -10.18 -13.09
C ILE A 205 -12.06 -9.37 -13.72
N GLN A 206 -12.28 -9.56 -15.02
CA GLN A 206 -13.30 -8.86 -15.81
C GLN A 206 -14.72 -9.25 -15.37
N THR A 207 -14.94 -10.53 -15.05
CA THR A 207 -16.23 -11.05 -14.56
C THR A 207 -16.42 -10.89 -13.06
N ASN A 208 -15.45 -10.30 -12.36
CA ASN A 208 -15.42 -10.14 -10.91
C ASN A 208 -15.56 -11.48 -10.13
N ASN A 209 -15.01 -12.56 -10.69
CA ASN A 209 -14.90 -13.87 -10.07
C ASN A 209 -13.59 -14.00 -9.27
N LEU A 210 -13.36 -13.06 -8.36
CA LEU A 210 -12.16 -13.00 -7.51
C LEU A 210 -12.46 -13.47 -6.08
N PRO A 211 -11.44 -13.86 -5.30
CA PRO A 211 -11.60 -14.12 -3.88
C PRO A 211 -12.30 -12.97 -3.15
N PRO A 212 -13.07 -13.25 -2.07
CA PRO A 212 -13.79 -12.23 -1.34
C PRO A 212 -12.87 -11.11 -0.84
N SER A 213 -13.29 -9.86 -1.06
CA SER A 213 -12.56 -8.69 -0.61
C SER A 213 -12.54 -8.57 0.91
N LYS A 214 -11.40 -8.12 1.47
CA LYS A 214 -11.25 -7.80 2.89
C LYS A 214 -11.89 -6.43 3.17
N LEU A 215 -13.15 -6.42 3.60
CA LEU A 215 -13.88 -5.18 3.90
C LEU A 215 -13.81 -4.74 5.36
N GLU A 216 -13.34 -5.60 6.25
CA GLU A 216 -13.14 -5.32 7.66
C GLU A 216 -11.64 -5.30 8.00
N GLY A 217 -11.18 -4.17 8.56
CA GLY A 217 -9.77 -3.91 8.81
C GLY A 217 -8.83 -4.08 7.61
N PRO A 218 -9.17 -3.58 6.40
CA PRO A 218 -8.19 -3.50 5.33
C PRO A 218 -7.13 -2.45 5.65
N MET A 219 -5.93 -2.65 5.10
CA MET A 219 -4.82 -1.72 5.28
C MET A 219 -4.97 -0.50 4.37
N LEU A 220 -4.59 0.67 4.88
CA LEU A 220 -4.40 1.89 4.09
C LEU A 220 -2.95 1.97 3.59
N ARG A 221 -2.77 2.42 2.36
CA ARG A 221 -1.45 2.69 1.76
C ARG A 221 -1.58 3.92 0.85
N ASP A 222 -0.46 4.54 0.52
CA ASP A 222 -0.37 5.62 -0.49
C ASP A 222 0.28 5.11 -1.79
N VAL A 223 1.20 4.16 -1.65
CA VAL A 223 1.91 3.42 -2.69
C VAL A 223 1.70 1.93 -2.43
N TYR A 224 1.33 1.21 -3.49
CA TYR A 224 0.94 -0.20 -3.43
C TYR A 224 1.64 -0.97 -4.52
N THR A 225 2.18 -2.12 -4.17
CA THR A 225 2.81 -3.01 -5.13
C THR A 225 1.75 -3.92 -5.75
N VAL A 226 1.54 -3.79 -7.05
CA VAL A 226 0.78 -4.77 -7.84
C VAL A 226 1.71 -5.98 -8.08
N PRO A 227 1.32 -7.19 -7.67
CA PRO A 227 2.18 -8.37 -7.77
C PRO A 227 2.47 -8.72 -9.24
N PRO A 228 3.57 -9.42 -9.54
CA PRO A 228 3.84 -9.93 -10.87
C PRO A 228 2.83 -11.03 -11.26
N CYS A 229 2.72 -11.23 -12.57
CA CYS A 229 2.08 -12.40 -13.16
C CYS A 229 2.79 -13.70 -12.67
N ASN A 230 2.09 -14.83 -12.64
CA ASN A 230 2.74 -16.13 -12.45
C ASN A 230 3.14 -16.71 -13.80
N THR A 231 4.36 -17.23 -13.92
CA THR A 231 4.90 -17.69 -15.20
C THR A 231 5.04 -19.20 -15.32
N ASP A 232 5.06 -19.68 -16.56
CA ASP A 232 5.47 -21.04 -16.91
C ASP A 232 7.00 -21.19 -16.99
N GLU A 233 7.46 -22.37 -17.40
CA GLU A 233 8.89 -22.69 -17.59
C GLU A 233 9.56 -21.83 -18.68
N THR A 234 8.78 -21.18 -19.55
CA THR A 234 9.27 -20.28 -20.61
C THR A 234 9.28 -18.81 -20.20
N ASN A 235 8.94 -18.52 -18.93
CA ASN A 235 8.79 -17.16 -18.40
C ASN A 235 7.58 -16.40 -18.98
N SER A 236 6.62 -17.11 -19.56
CA SER A 236 5.38 -16.53 -20.09
C SER A 236 4.32 -16.47 -19.00
N CYS A 237 3.58 -15.36 -18.91
CA CYS A 237 2.51 -15.19 -17.93
C CYS A 237 1.36 -16.19 -18.18
N LEU A 238 1.02 -16.97 -17.15
CA LEU A 238 -0.11 -17.91 -17.12
C LEU A 238 -1.39 -17.22 -16.64
N ASN A 239 -1.27 -16.44 -15.56
CA ASN A 239 -2.30 -15.51 -15.12
C ASN A 239 -1.66 -14.16 -14.81
N VAL A 240 -2.49 -13.12 -14.74
CA VAL A 240 -2.06 -11.75 -14.42
C VAL A 240 -2.05 -11.52 -12.92
N GLY A 241 -1.14 -10.64 -12.46
CA GLY A 241 -1.18 -10.12 -11.10
C GLY A 241 -2.28 -9.07 -10.96
N TYR A 242 -2.90 -8.98 -9.79
CA TYR A 242 -3.91 -7.96 -9.52
C TYR A 242 -3.83 -7.38 -8.11
N LEU A 243 -4.34 -6.16 -7.97
CA LEU A 243 -4.53 -5.45 -6.71
C LEU A 243 -5.89 -4.75 -6.74
N ILE A 244 -6.67 -4.89 -5.67
CA ILE A 244 -7.98 -4.25 -5.53
C ILE A 244 -7.88 -3.16 -4.46
N LEU A 245 -8.16 -1.94 -4.87
CA LEU A 245 -8.18 -0.74 -4.04
C LEU A 245 -9.60 -0.25 -3.87
N ARG A 246 -9.91 0.33 -2.70
CA ARG A 246 -11.13 1.13 -2.49
C ARG A 246 -10.80 2.48 -1.89
N PHE A 247 -11.51 3.51 -2.32
CA PHE A 247 -11.49 4.83 -1.70
C PHE A 247 -12.85 5.52 -1.85
N THR A 248 -13.05 6.60 -1.12
CA THR A 248 -14.20 7.49 -1.29
C THR A 248 -13.75 8.66 -2.14
N ALA A 249 -14.48 8.96 -3.21
CA ALA A 249 -14.26 10.16 -3.99
C ALA A 249 -14.77 11.40 -3.22
N ASP A 250 -14.01 11.89 -2.25
CA ASP A 250 -14.37 13.02 -1.38
C ASP A 250 -13.54 14.30 -1.58
N ASN A 251 -12.74 14.38 -2.64
CA ASN A 251 -11.95 15.54 -3.03
C ASN A 251 -12.04 15.80 -4.56
N PRO A 252 -12.97 16.63 -5.06
CA PRO A 252 -13.11 16.91 -6.49
C PRO A 252 -11.82 17.46 -7.10
N GLY A 253 -11.42 16.90 -8.25
CA GLY A 253 -10.16 17.27 -8.89
C GLY A 253 -9.76 16.36 -10.04
N ALA A 254 -8.55 16.55 -10.56
CA ALA A 254 -7.95 15.66 -11.56
C ALA A 254 -6.71 15.01 -10.93
N TRP A 255 -6.83 13.74 -10.54
CA TRP A 255 -5.84 13.03 -9.74
C TRP A 255 -5.10 12.00 -10.55
N THR A 256 -3.79 12.17 -10.68
CA THR A 256 -2.96 11.21 -11.40
C THR A 256 -2.80 9.92 -10.60
N MET A 257 -2.97 8.78 -11.26
CA MET A 257 -2.49 7.49 -10.78
C MET A 257 -1.38 7.00 -11.70
N HIS A 258 -0.23 6.64 -11.15
CA HIS A 258 0.93 6.26 -11.96
C HIS A 258 1.80 5.21 -11.28
N CYS A 259 2.59 4.50 -12.07
CA CYS A 259 3.65 3.68 -11.50
C CYS A 259 4.68 4.59 -10.83
N HIS A 260 5.06 4.26 -9.60
CA HIS A 260 6.00 5.03 -8.77
C HIS A 260 7.45 4.56 -8.98
N ILE A 261 7.74 3.99 -10.15
CA ILE A 261 9.08 3.84 -10.69
C ILE A 261 9.28 5.00 -11.68
N ASP A 262 10.19 5.91 -11.38
CA ASP A 262 10.36 7.18 -12.10
C ASP A 262 10.44 7.00 -13.63
N TRP A 263 11.18 5.98 -14.09
CA TRP A 263 11.33 5.74 -15.52
C TRP A 263 10.07 5.14 -16.16
N HIS A 264 9.28 4.32 -15.45
CA HIS A 264 7.98 3.82 -15.92
C HIS A 264 6.96 4.95 -16.09
N MET A 265 6.92 5.89 -15.13
CA MET A 265 6.10 7.09 -15.24
C MET A 265 6.54 7.95 -16.44
N ASN A 266 7.85 8.15 -16.60
CA ASN A 266 8.41 8.98 -17.68
C ASN A 266 8.14 8.40 -19.08
N ILE A 267 8.02 7.09 -19.23
CA ILE A 267 7.61 6.44 -20.49
C ILE A 267 6.09 6.32 -20.64
N GLY A 268 5.31 6.91 -19.73
CA GLY A 268 3.88 7.13 -19.89
C GLY A 268 2.93 6.19 -19.16
N MET A 269 3.43 5.41 -18.18
CA MET A 269 2.59 4.57 -17.31
C MET A 269 1.83 5.39 -16.25
N ALA A 270 0.91 6.22 -16.71
CA ALA A 270 0.04 7.02 -15.86
C ALA A 270 -1.36 7.21 -16.47
N MET A 271 -2.30 7.54 -15.60
CA MET A 271 -3.68 7.87 -15.92
C MET A 271 -4.18 8.97 -14.98
N VAL A 272 -5.36 9.52 -15.26
CA VAL A 272 -5.99 10.57 -14.46
C VAL A 272 -7.40 10.15 -14.08
N PHE A 273 -7.74 10.17 -12.79
CA PHE A 273 -9.12 10.17 -12.34
C PHE A 273 -9.63 11.62 -12.32
N VAL A 274 -10.71 11.89 -13.05
CA VAL A 274 -11.44 13.16 -12.95
C VAL A 274 -12.57 12.97 -11.97
N GLU A 275 -12.39 13.48 -10.77
CA GLU A 275 -13.30 13.34 -9.65
C GLU A 275 -14.27 14.52 -9.56
N GLY A 276 -15.57 14.21 -9.53
CA GLY A 276 -16.62 15.23 -9.37
C GLY A 276 -16.65 16.22 -10.53
N GLU A 277 -16.67 15.72 -11.78
CA GLU A 277 -16.75 16.57 -12.97
C GLU A 277 -17.84 17.64 -12.89
N ASP A 278 -19.04 17.25 -12.44
CA ASP A 278 -20.17 18.13 -12.23
C ASP A 278 -19.89 19.22 -11.18
N VAL A 279 -19.24 18.84 -10.08
CA VAL A 279 -18.80 19.78 -9.04
C VAL A 279 -17.78 20.77 -9.59
N LEU A 280 -16.78 20.29 -10.35
CA LEU A 280 -15.75 21.13 -10.96
C LEU A 280 -16.35 22.13 -11.95
N GLN A 281 -17.31 21.70 -12.78
CA GLN A 281 -18.00 22.55 -13.74
C GLN A 281 -18.92 23.58 -13.07
N GLN A 282 -19.57 23.19 -11.96
CA GLN A 282 -20.44 24.09 -11.19
C GLN A 282 -19.65 25.22 -10.51
N GLU A 283 -18.52 24.89 -9.89
CA GLU A 283 -17.65 25.87 -9.22
C GLU A 283 -16.90 26.74 -10.24
N GLY A 284 -16.54 26.17 -11.39
CA GLY A 284 -15.85 26.85 -12.46
C GLY A 284 -14.39 27.21 -12.13
N PRO A 285 -13.63 27.81 -13.06
CA PRO A 285 -12.22 28.14 -12.83
C PRO A 285 -11.99 29.25 -11.80
N GLY A 286 -13.04 29.98 -11.40
CA GLY A 286 -12.96 31.13 -10.50
C GLY A 286 -12.60 30.78 -9.05
N VAL A 287 -12.77 29.52 -8.64
CA VAL A 287 -12.38 29.04 -7.31
C VAL A 287 -10.87 28.84 -7.16
N PHE A 288 -10.14 28.73 -8.28
CA PHE A 288 -8.71 28.56 -8.25
C PHE A 288 -8.00 29.86 -7.89
N SER A 289 -6.93 29.75 -7.09
CA SER A 289 -6.13 30.92 -6.71
C SER A 289 -5.60 31.65 -7.95
N THR A 290 -5.57 32.98 -7.89
CA THR A 290 -5.00 33.80 -8.98
C THR A 290 -3.54 33.44 -9.27
N SER A 291 -2.79 32.97 -8.27
CA SER A 291 -1.45 32.43 -8.44
C SER A 291 -1.43 31.18 -9.31
N LEU A 292 -2.31 30.20 -9.05
CA LEU A 292 -2.40 28.98 -9.87
C LEU A 292 -2.77 29.35 -11.31
N LEU A 293 -3.83 30.14 -11.47
CA LEU A 293 -4.29 30.59 -12.78
C LEU A 293 -3.21 31.38 -13.54
N SER A 294 -2.37 32.15 -12.85
CA SER A 294 -1.28 32.90 -13.50
C SER A 294 -0.20 32.01 -14.12
N VAL A 295 -0.01 30.80 -13.58
CA VAL A 295 0.95 29.81 -14.11
C VAL A 295 0.32 28.98 -15.23
N CYS A 296 -1.00 28.78 -15.20
CA CYS A 296 -1.74 28.07 -16.24
C CYS A 296 -2.08 28.90 -17.48
N LYS A 297 -1.86 30.23 -17.46
CA LYS A 297 -2.00 31.03 -18.68
C LYS A 297 -0.99 30.55 -19.71
N GLY A 298 -1.49 29.94 -20.78
CA GLY A 298 -0.67 29.57 -21.94
C GLY A 298 0.20 30.74 -22.40
N LYS A 299 1.37 30.43 -22.95
CA LYS A 299 2.20 31.42 -23.63
C LYS A 299 1.39 31.98 -24.81
N GLU A 300 0.77 33.14 -24.63
CA GLU A 300 0.30 33.98 -25.75
C GLU A 300 1.48 34.44 -26.61
#